data_AF-A0AA39P357-F1
#
_entry.id   AF-A0AA39P357-F1
#
_cell.length_a   1.000
_cell.length_b   1.000
_cell.length_c   1.000
_cell.angle_alpha   90.00
_cell.angle_beta   90.00
_cell.angle_gamma   90.00
#
_symmetry.space_group_name_H-M   'P 1'
#
loop_
_entity.id
_entity.type
_entity.pdbx_description
1 polymer ?
#
loop_
_entity_poly.entity_id
_entity_poly.type
_entity_poly.pdbx_seq_one_letter_code
_entity_poly.pdbx_strand_id
1 'polypeptide(L)'
;SSRFWALIISIDKYESRPLQGCVNDGKSMKEYFTKDLGVPEQNVRCLFNESTTHAAIVSYSALCSILSDTCILNGDIIIIYFAGHGSSYTDLGHSSDEYDCVEAICPIDRGTHHNGRTVLDLSDRKFNSILSLISHAKGHRITVLFDC
;
A
#
# COMPACT_ATOMS: atom_id res chain seq x y z
N SER A 1 -26.51 -4.27 4.82
CA SER A 1 -25.33 -5.09 4.49
C SER A 1 -24.12 -4.16 4.42
N SER A 2 -22.96 -4.57 4.96
CA SER A 2 -21.74 -3.75 4.85
C SER A 2 -21.13 -3.89 3.46
N ARG A 3 -20.63 -2.81 2.87
CA ARG A 3 -19.92 -2.85 1.57
C ARG A 3 -18.42 -2.80 1.81
N PHE A 4 -17.70 -3.66 1.12
CA PHE A 4 -16.26 -3.82 1.25
C PHE A 4 -15.55 -3.41 -0.02
N TRP A 5 -14.36 -2.86 0.16
CA TRP A 5 -13.39 -2.53 -0.87
C TRP A 5 -12.03 -3.00 -0.42
N ALA A 6 -11.25 -3.57 -1.34
CA ALA A 6 -9.93 -4.09 -1.03
C ALA A 6 -8.88 -3.59 -2.03
N LEU A 7 -7.71 -3.27 -1.51
CA LEU A 7 -6.51 -2.97 -2.27
C LEU A 7 -5.41 -3.96 -1.84
N ILE A 8 -4.84 -4.66 -2.81
CA ILE A 8 -3.77 -5.64 -2.62
C ILE A 8 -2.55 -5.15 -3.39
N ILE A 9 -1.42 -5.03 -2.69
CA ILE A 9 -0.13 -4.65 -3.26
C ILE A 9 0.87 -5.74 -2.89
N SER A 10 1.42 -6.44 -3.88
CA SER A 10 2.34 -7.55 -3.60
C SER A 10 3.53 -7.60 -4.55
N ILE A 11 4.73 -7.79 -4.01
CA ILE A 11 5.97 -7.56 -4.74
C ILE A 11 6.98 -8.68 -4.45
N ASP A 12 7.35 -9.43 -5.47
CA ASP A 12 8.41 -10.44 -5.40
C ASP A 12 9.66 -10.01 -6.16
N LYS A 13 9.48 -9.44 -7.35
CA LYS A 13 10.54 -9.27 -8.35
C LYS A 13 11.43 -8.04 -8.15
N TYR A 14 11.77 -7.72 -6.91
CA TYR A 14 12.74 -6.67 -6.62
C TYR A 14 14.06 -6.92 -7.37
N GLU A 15 14.65 -5.86 -7.92
CA GLU A 15 15.94 -5.96 -8.63
C GLU A 15 17.04 -6.53 -7.73
N SER A 16 17.03 -6.14 -6.46
CA SER A 16 17.92 -6.66 -5.42
C SER A 16 17.11 -7.45 -4.40
N ARG A 17 17.62 -8.63 -4.01
CA ARG A 17 17.01 -9.55 -3.03
C ARG A 17 15.54 -9.87 -3.37
N PRO A 18 15.26 -10.49 -4.53
CA PRO A 18 13.90 -10.88 -4.88
C PRO A 18 13.31 -11.85 -3.86
N LEU A 19 11.99 -11.77 -3.68
CA LEU A 19 11.18 -12.66 -2.86
C LEU A 19 10.45 -13.69 -3.76
N GLN A 20 9.77 -14.66 -3.16
CA GLN A 20 9.08 -15.73 -3.90
C GLN A 20 7.64 -16.02 -3.40
N GLY A 21 7.22 -15.32 -2.34
CA GLY A 21 5.97 -15.61 -1.62
C GLY A 21 4.92 -14.52 -1.77
N CYS A 22 5.33 -13.26 -1.84
CA CYS A 22 4.45 -12.12 -1.61
C CYS A 22 3.32 -12.07 -2.63
N VAL A 23 3.56 -12.37 -3.91
CA VAL A 23 2.48 -12.41 -4.92
C VAL A 23 1.53 -13.58 -4.69
N ASN A 24 2.02 -14.72 -4.19
CA ASN A 24 1.14 -15.82 -3.81
C ASN A 24 0.33 -15.48 -2.56
N ASP A 25 0.89 -14.76 -1.60
CA ASP A 25 0.17 -14.28 -0.42
C ASP A 25 -0.91 -13.27 -0.83
N GLY A 26 -0.59 -12.33 -1.72
CA GLY A 26 -1.57 -11.40 -2.31
C GLY A 26 -2.70 -12.10 -3.06
N LYS A 27 -2.41 -13.16 -3.82
CA LYS A 27 -3.45 -13.96 -4.48
C LYS A 27 -4.32 -14.72 -3.47
N SER A 28 -3.71 -15.29 -2.44
CA SER A 28 -4.43 -15.98 -1.36
C SER A 28 -5.36 -15.02 -0.63
N MET A 29 -4.90 -13.79 -0.35
CA MET A 29 -5.73 -12.74 0.25
C MET A 29 -6.85 -12.28 -0.68
N LYS A 30 -6.61 -12.19 -2.00
CA LYS A 30 -7.68 -11.91 -2.99
C LYS A 30 -8.76 -12.99 -2.92
N GLU A 31 -8.36 -14.27 -2.90
CA GLU A 31 -9.31 -15.38 -2.79
C GLU A 31 -10.10 -15.32 -1.48
N TYR A 32 -9.42 -15.09 -0.35
CA TYR A 32 -10.09 -14.94 0.95
C TYR A 32 -11.09 -13.77 0.96
N PHE A 33 -10.70 -12.60 0.45
CA PHE A 33 -11.59 -11.44 0.39
C PHE A 33 -12.83 -11.73 -0.47
N THR A 34 -12.66 -12.39 -1.60
CA THR A 34 -13.78 -12.64 -2.52
C THR A 34 -14.67 -13.81 -2.10
N LYS A 35 -14.08 -14.92 -1.63
CA LYS A 35 -14.80 -16.16 -1.32
C LYS A 35 -15.35 -16.19 0.10
N ASP A 36 -14.57 -15.76 1.08
CA ASP A 36 -14.93 -15.87 2.50
C ASP A 36 -15.54 -14.57 3.05
N LEU A 37 -15.00 -13.41 2.67
CA LEU A 37 -15.57 -12.11 3.06
C LEU A 37 -16.64 -11.60 2.10
N GLY A 38 -16.81 -12.23 0.94
CA GLY A 38 -17.84 -11.85 -0.05
C GLY A 38 -17.63 -10.47 -0.68
N VAL A 39 -16.38 -9.97 -0.71
CA VAL A 39 -16.07 -8.72 -1.42
C VAL A 39 -16.26 -8.93 -2.92
N PRO A 40 -17.09 -8.13 -3.62
CA PRO A 40 -17.26 -8.28 -5.06
C PRO A 40 -15.92 -8.12 -5.79
N GLU A 41 -15.66 -8.94 -6.82
CA GLU A 41 -14.37 -8.90 -7.54
C GLU A 41 -14.02 -7.51 -8.07
N GLN A 42 -15.02 -6.77 -8.58
CA GLN A 42 -14.84 -5.41 -9.07
C GLN A 42 -14.44 -4.40 -7.99
N ASN A 43 -14.64 -4.75 -6.71
CA ASN A 43 -14.24 -3.94 -5.56
C ASN A 43 -12.85 -4.34 -5.02
N VAL A 44 -12.18 -5.33 -5.63
CA VAL A 44 -10.84 -5.77 -5.23
C VAL A 44 -9.81 -5.34 -6.28
N ARG A 45 -8.98 -4.37 -5.92
CA ARG A 45 -7.90 -3.87 -6.78
C ARG A 45 -6.58 -4.55 -6.40
N CYS A 46 -5.84 -5.04 -7.40
CA CYS A 46 -4.57 -5.74 -7.20
C CYS A 46 -3.45 -5.09 -8.01
N LEU A 47 -2.30 -4.86 -7.38
CA LEU A 47 -1.05 -4.45 -8.04
C LEU A 47 0.02 -5.48 -7.70
N PHE A 48 0.68 -6.02 -8.72
CA PHE A 48 1.71 -7.03 -8.55
C PHE A 48 3.00 -6.65 -9.27
N ASN A 49 4.14 -6.88 -8.62
CA ASN A 49 5.48 -6.75 -9.21
C ASN A 49 5.66 -5.44 -10.00
N GLU A 50 5.81 -5.51 -11.32
CA GLU A 50 6.14 -4.39 -12.19
C GLU A 50 5.10 -3.25 -12.13
N SER A 51 3.86 -3.53 -11.69
CA SER A 51 2.83 -2.52 -11.51
C SER A 51 2.89 -1.79 -10.16
N THR A 52 3.86 -2.09 -9.28
CA THR A 52 3.95 -1.58 -7.90
C THR A 52 5.01 -0.49 -7.74
N THR A 53 5.10 0.39 -8.74
CA THR A 53 5.99 1.56 -8.67
C THR A 53 5.56 2.51 -7.55
N HIS A 54 6.48 3.30 -7.01
CA HIS A 54 6.17 4.30 -5.99
C HIS A 54 5.02 5.21 -6.46
N ALA A 55 5.08 5.65 -7.72
CA ALA A 55 4.03 6.46 -8.31
C ALA A 55 2.69 5.71 -8.40
N ALA A 56 2.68 4.43 -8.79
CA ALA A 56 1.45 3.64 -8.87
C ALA A 56 0.81 3.41 -7.49
N ILE A 57 1.62 3.09 -6.47
CA ILE A 57 1.15 2.88 -5.09
C ILE A 57 0.47 4.15 -4.55
N VAL A 58 1.09 5.31 -4.76
CA VAL A 58 0.56 6.59 -4.24
C VAL A 58 -0.63 7.08 -5.07
N SER A 59 -0.64 6.91 -6.39
CA SER A 59 -1.59 7.56 -7.30
C SER A 59 -2.95 6.85 -7.44
N TYR A 60 -3.70 7.22 -8.48
CA TYR A 60 -4.97 6.60 -8.91
C TYR A 60 -4.87 5.11 -9.24
N SER A 61 -3.65 4.56 -9.28
CA SER A 61 -3.47 3.12 -9.41
C SER A 61 -3.70 2.36 -8.11
N ALA A 62 -3.66 3.01 -6.94
CA ALA A 62 -3.84 2.36 -5.64
C ALA A 62 -4.41 3.31 -4.56
N LEU A 63 -3.59 3.92 -3.70
CA LEU A 63 -4.08 4.60 -2.51
C LEU A 63 -4.97 5.82 -2.82
N CYS A 64 -4.55 6.69 -3.74
CA CYS A 64 -5.38 7.83 -4.14
C CYS A 64 -6.63 7.41 -4.94
N SER A 65 -6.66 6.20 -5.52
CA SER A 65 -7.87 5.71 -6.18
C SER A 65 -9.01 5.61 -5.17
N ILE A 66 -8.72 5.13 -3.95
CA ILE A 66 -9.70 5.00 -2.86
C ILE A 66 -10.30 6.37 -2.50
N LEU A 67 -9.47 7.42 -2.46
CA LEU A 67 -9.92 8.79 -2.19
C LEU A 67 -10.92 9.30 -3.24
N SER A 68 -10.56 9.12 -4.51
CA SER A 68 -11.29 9.70 -5.64
C SER A 68 -12.48 8.89 -6.12
N ASP A 69 -12.55 7.60 -5.79
CA ASP A 69 -13.59 6.70 -6.28
C ASP A 69 -14.94 7.07 -5.68
N THR A 70 -15.88 7.49 -6.52
CA THR A 70 -17.22 7.91 -6.12
C THR A 70 -18.13 6.73 -5.75
N CYS A 71 -17.75 5.50 -6.10
CA CYS A 71 -18.46 4.28 -5.71
C CYS A 71 -18.19 3.92 -4.23
N ILE A 72 -17.02 4.30 -3.72
CA ILE A 72 -16.65 4.15 -2.30
C ILE A 72 -17.32 5.28 -1.52
N LEU A 73 -18.31 4.93 -0.72
CA LEU A 73 -19.09 5.89 0.06
C LEU A 73 -18.55 5.98 1.50
N ASN A 74 -18.89 7.07 2.17
CA ASN A 74 -18.56 7.23 3.59
C ASN A 74 -19.17 6.08 4.41
N GLY A 75 -18.36 5.42 5.24
CA GLY A 75 -18.76 4.31 6.11
C GLY A 75 -18.61 2.91 5.50
N ASP A 76 -18.19 2.82 4.23
CA ASP A 76 -17.74 1.55 3.64
C ASP A 76 -16.50 1.01 4.37
N ILE A 77 -16.29 -0.30 4.27
CA ILE A 77 -15.13 -0.98 4.84
C ILE A 77 -14.03 -1.01 3.78
N ILE A 78 -12.85 -0.53 4.14
CA ILE A 78 -11.67 -0.49 3.27
C ILE A 78 -10.60 -1.41 3.88
N ILE A 79 -10.13 -2.38 3.09
CA ILE A 79 -9.05 -3.28 3.46
C ILE A 79 -7.86 -3.01 2.54
N ILE A 80 -6.68 -2.81 3.11
CA ILE A 80 -5.43 -2.65 2.37
C ILE A 80 -4.49 -3.77 2.81
N TYR A 81 -3.99 -4.57 1.88
CA TYR A 81 -3.01 -5.62 2.13
C TYR A 81 -1.73 -5.33 1.36
N PHE A 82 -0.60 -5.36 2.06
CA PHE A 82 0.73 -5.23 1.48
C PHE A 82 1.57 -6.47 1.80
N ALA A 83 2.24 -7.02 0.79
CA ALA A 83 3.27 -8.03 0.94
C ALA A 83 4.52 -7.69 0.13
N GLY A 84 5.67 -7.62 0.77
CA GLY A 84 6.93 -7.23 0.12
C GLY A 84 7.97 -6.76 1.13
N HIS A 85 9.07 -6.16 0.65
CA HIS A 85 10.10 -5.66 1.56
C HIS A 85 9.62 -4.46 2.39
N GLY A 86 9.89 -4.53 3.70
CA GLY A 86 9.99 -3.37 4.58
C GLY A 86 11.41 -2.82 4.64
N SER A 87 11.55 -1.56 5.05
CA SER A 87 12.84 -0.95 5.37
C SER A 87 12.69 0.04 6.50
N SER A 88 13.82 0.40 7.13
CA SER A 88 13.85 1.40 8.18
C SER A 88 15.14 2.20 8.09
N TYR A 89 15.06 3.52 8.30
CA TYR A 89 16.20 4.42 8.23
C TYR A 89 16.11 5.51 9.30
N THR A 90 17.26 5.95 9.79
CA THR A 90 17.35 7.04 10.78
C THR A 90 17.15 8.39 10.12
N ASP A 91 16.22 9.19 10.64
CA ASP A 91 16.04 10.58 10.20
C ASP A 91 17.07 11.49 10.89
N LEU A 92 18.12 11.88 10.14
CA LEU A 92 19.17 12.77 10.64
C LEU A 92 18.74 14.25 10.65
N GLY A 93 17.50 14.58 10.24
CA GLY A 93 17.02 15.95 10.04
C GLY A 93 16.35 16.60 11.25
N HIS A 94 16.04 15.85 12.32
CA HIS A 94 15.37 16.38 13.50
C HIS A 94 16.34 16.46 14.69
N SER A 95 16.71 17.70 15.05
CA SER A 95 17.62 18.04 16.16
C SER A 95 16.95 17.96 17.53
N SER A 96 16.26 16.86 17.82
CA SER A 96 15.72 16.57 19.14
C SER A 96 16.12 15.14 19.50
N ASP A 97 17.14 15.02 20.35
CA ASP A 97 17.67 13.93 21.21
C ASP A 97 17.09 12.49 21.19
N GLU A 98 16.40 12.07 20.14
CA GLU A 98 15.77 10.77 19.99
C GLU A 98 15.96 10.34 18.53
N TYR A 99 16.61 9.19 18.31
CA TYR A 99 16.82 8.63 16.98
C TYR A 99 15.47 8.21 16.40
N ASP A 100 14.78 9.13 15.72
CA ASP A 100 13.49 8.83 15.09
C ASP A 100 13.74 7.94 13.86
N CYS A 101 13.26 6.70 13.93
CA CYS A 101 13.45 5.69 12.91
C CYS A 101 12.24 5.68 12.00
N VAL A 102 12.44 6.01 10.73
CA VAL A 102 11.38 6.04 9.72
C VAL A 102 11.28 4.68 9.08
N GLU A 103 10.14 4.03 9.26
CA GLU A 103 9.79 2.78 8.59
C GLU A 103 9.20 3.07 7.21
N ALA A 104 9.39 2.17 6.25
CA ALA A 104 8.89 2.35 4.89
C ALA A 104 8.60 1.02 4.19
N ILE A 105 7.56 1.01 3.37
CA ILE A 105 7.35 -0.07 2.40
C ILE A 105 8.15 0.21 1.13
N CYS A 106 8.69 -0.85 0.53
CA CYS A 106 9.60 -0.77 -0.60
C CYS A 106 8.86 -0.98 -1.93
N PRO A 107 8.75 0.03 -2.81
CA PRO A 107 8.21 -0.11 -4.16
C PRO A 107 9.15 -0.91 -5.08
N ILE A 108 8.62 -1.45 -6.18
CA ILE A 108 9.43 -2.22 -7.15
C ILE A 108 10.57 -1.41 -7.78
N ASP A 109 10.36 -0.11 -7.96
CA ASP A 109 11.27 0.82 -8.62
C ASP A 109 12.15 1.59 -7.62
N ARG A 110 12.21 1.15 -6.36
CA ARG A 110 13.07 1.77 -5.33
C ARG A 110 14.51 1.89 -5.81
N GLY A 111 15.16 3.02 -5.51
CA GLY A 111 16.56 3.26 -5.86
C GLY A 111 16.81 3.53 -7.35
N THR A 112 15.83 3.34 -8.24
CA THR A 112 15.97 3.71 -9.65
C THR A 112 15.97 5.22 -9.84
N HIS A 113 16.52 5.71 -10.96
CA HIS A 113 16.53 7.12 -11.31
C HIS A 113 15.45 7.45 -12.33
N HIS A 114 14.59 8.42 -12.00
CA HIS A 114 13.58 8.96 -12.90
C HIS A 114 13.68 10.49 -12.92
N ASN A 115 13.83 11.10 -14.10
CA ASN A 115 13.99 12.55 -14.28
C ASN A 115 15.08 13.17 -13.36
N GLY A 116 16.23 12.50 -13.23
CA GLY A 116 17.35 12.96 -12.40
C GLY A 116 17.13 12.85 -10.89
N ARG A 117 16.06 12.18 -10.43
CA ARG A 117 15.77 11.93 -9.01
C ARG A 117 15.71 10.44 -8.73
N THR A 118 16.23 10.03 -7.57
CA THR A 118 16.11 8.66 -7.08
C THR A 118 14.70 8.44 -6.54
N VAL A 119 14.08 7.31 -6.91
CA VAL A 119 12.81 6.88 -6.34
C VAL A 119 13.04 6.38 -4.92
N LEU A 120 12.33 6.98 -3.97
CA LEU A 120 12.40 6.65 -2.56
C LEU A 120 11.36 5.60 -2.18
N ASP A 121 11.61 4.93 -1.06
CA ASP A 121 10.61 4.09 -0.41
C ASP A 121 9.41 4.93 0.07
N LEU A 122 8.26 4.29 0.27
CA LEU A 122 7.07 4.96 0.79
C LEU A 122 7.08 4.89 2.32
N SER A 123 7.49 6.00 2.96
CA SER A 123 7.55 6.08 4.42
C SER A 123 6.20 5.95 5.10
N ASP A 124 6.22 5.43 6.32
CA ASP A 124 5.12 5.37 7.26
C ASP A 124 4.44 6.74 7.44
N ARG A 125 5.21 7.84 7.59
CA ARG A 125 4.68 9.20 7.73
C ARG A 125 3.83 9.60 6.52
N LYS A 126 4.31 9.28 5.31
CA LYS A 126 3.59 9.59 4.06
C LYS A 126 2.40 8.66 3.87
N PHE A 127 2.57 7.37 4.15
CA PHE A 127 1.49 6.39 4.10
C PHE A 127 0.36 6.76 5.07
N ASN A 128 0.68 7.09 6.32
CA ASN A 128 -0.25 7.55 7.35
C ASN A 128 -0.94 8.87 6.99
N SER A 129 -0.24 9.79 6.32
CA SER A 129 -0.87 11.01 5.79
C SER A 129 -1.95 10.69 4.75
N ILE A 130 -1.68 9.73 3.85
CA ILE A 130 -2.66 9.30 2.84
C ILE A 130 -3.83 8.55 3.51
N LEU A 131 -3.57 7.64 4.46
CA LEU A 131 -4.62 6.97 5.23
C LEU A 131 -5.50 7.97 5.97
N SER A 132 -4.91 9.03 6.53
CA SER A 132 -5.64 10.10 7.20
C SER A 132 -6.59 10.80 6.22
N LEU A 133 -6.15 11.11 5.01
CA LEU A 133 -7.01 11.66 3.97
C LEU A 133 -8.14 10.69 3.61
N ILE A 134 -7.85 9.39 3.48
CA ILE A 134 -8.87 8.37 3.17
C ILE A 134 -9.88 8.33 4.30
N SER A 135 -9.42 8.38 5.54
CA SER A 135 -10.27 8.35 6.71
C SER A 135 -11.23 9.55 6.78
N HIS A 136 -10.74 10.75 6.46
CA HIS A 136 -11.57 11.95 6.42
C HIS A 136 -12.61 11.89 5.29
N ALA A 137 -12.23 11.38 4.11
CA ALA A 137 -13.13 11.34 2.96
C ALA A 137 -14.16 10.19 3.02
N LYS A 138 -13.73 9.00 3.44
CA LYS A 138 -14.47 7.74 3.33
C LYS A 138 -14.89 7.14 4.68
N GLY A 139 -14.51 7.75 5.80
CA GLY A 139 -14.82 7.27 7.14
C GLY A 139 -13.73 6.37 7.72
N HIS A 140 -13.92 5.93 8.97
CA HIS A 140 -12.84 5.39 9.81
C HIS A 140 -12.69 3.87 9.79
N ARG A 141 -13.40 3.15 8.89
CA ARG A 141 -13.40 1.69 8.83
C ARG A 141 -12.33 1.17 7.88
N ILE A 142 -11.07 1.48 8.20
CA ILE A 142 -9.90 1.13 7.40
C ILE A 142 -9.09 0.09 8.16
N THR A 143 -8.76 -1.01 7.51
CA THR A 143 -7.87 -2.05 8.04
C THR A 143 -6.68 -2.22 7.11
N VAL A 144 -5.47 -2.17 7.66
CA VAL A 144 -4.23 -2.37 6.91
C VAL A 144 -3.51 -3.59 7.47
N LEU A 145 -3.10 -4.48 6.57
CA LEU A 145 -2.38 -5.71 6.86
C LEU A 145 -1.03 -5.66 6.14
N PHE A 146 0.05 -5.92 6.87
CA PHE A 146 1.40 -5.93 6.35
C PHE A 146 2.03 -7.31 6.53
N ASP A 147 2.67 -7.78 5.46
CA ASP A 147 3.49 -9.00 5.42
C ASP A 147 4.86 -8.62 4.84
N CYS A 148 5.78 -8.22 5.73
CA CYS A 148 7.04 -7.58 5.37
C CYS A 148 8.16 -7.81 6.39
#